data_AF-A0A835L1M0-F1
#
_entry.id   AF-A0A835L1M0-F1
#
_cell.length_a   1.000
_cell.length_b   1.000
_cell.length_c   1.000
_cell.angle_alpha   90.00
_cell.angle_beta   90.00
_cell.angle_gamma   90.00
#
_symmetry.space_group_name_H-M   'P 1'
#
loop_
_entity.id
_entity.type
_entity.pdbx_description
1 polymer ?
#
loop_
_entity_poly.entity_id
_entity_poly.type
_entity_poly.pdbx_seq_one_letter_code
_entity_poly.pdbx_strand_id
1 'polypeptide(L)'
;MLKERILMLDIGRKYFSLEMLLQLIDQMAQYKFNYLQLHFSENEGFRIESHAYPELVSEQFLTWKEVQLLIGYAADLSIEIIPDLDTPGHMAQLLKEKPEWQLTRKTLNNDSQKLASALDITNEAAVNFALSLYEEYAELFSKSRYFHIGADEFVEFDQIENYPALAQNGFVQFEKYVNKVAEVVSARGFIPRVWNDAFFRQGRDSHLSKEIEITYWTKWHKNMAPVQTFLDKGYSVLNFNDNYLYYVLGENAGYTYPTADKIKNNWQPQLFASNQLVTEKEMEQVKGSALAVWCDLPEAKSENEILNDLKKLMQEFAAHFYE
;
A
#
# COMPACT_ATOMS: atom_id res chain seq x y z
N MET A 1 -4.23 3.99 -23.69
CA MET A 1 -2.98 4.39 -23.00
C MET A 1 -3.31 4.50 -21.51
N LEU A 2 -2.59 3.78 -20.65
CA LEU A 2 -2.79 3.86 -19.20
C LEU A 2 -2.50 5.26 -18.69
N LYS A 3 -3.29 5.72 -17.72
CA LYS A 3 -3.27 7.12 -17.29
C LYS A 3 -2.28 7.34 -16.15
N GLU A 4 -2.10 6.35 -15.29
CA GLU A 4 -1.32 6.50 -14.05
C GLU A 4 0.00 5.72 -14.12
N ARG A 5 1.08 6.43 -13.80
CA ARG A 5 2.46 5.93 -13.68
C ARG A 5 2.92 6.31 -12.29
N ILE A 6 2.88 5.32 -11.40
CA ILE A 6 3.02 5.51 -9.97
C ILE A 6 4.42 5.11 -9.54
N LEU A 7 5.04 5.92 -8.72
CA LEU A 7 6.13 5.47 -7.86
C LEU A 7 5.57 5.34 -6.44
N MET A 8 5.69 4.17 -5.84
CA MET A 8 5.38 3.97 -4.42
C MET A 8 6.70 3.92 -3.65
N LEU A 9 6.76 4.65 -2.53
CA LEU A 9 7.93 4.70 -1.66
C LEU A 9 7.53 4.36 -0.22
N ASP A 10 8.12 3.30 0.30
CA ASP A 10 8.04 2.91 1.70
C ASP A 10 8.89 3.86 2.55
N ILE A 11 8.25 4.90 3.06
CA ILE A 11 8.87 5.77 4.06
C ILE A 11 8.60 5.25 5.48
N GLY A 12 7.67 4.32 5.69
CA GLY A 12 7.36 3.73 7.01
C GLY A 12 8.58 3.07 7.63
N ARG A 13 9.22 2.16 6.89
CA ARG A 13 10.41 1.43 7.36
C ARG A 13 11.68 2.29 7.36
N LYS A 14 11.87 3.10 6.31
CA LYS A 14 13.04 3.98 6.16
C LYS A 14 12.62 5.45 6.12
N TYR A 15 13.18 6.26 7.01
CA TYR A 15 13.04 7.71 6.89
C TYR A 15 13.76 8.23 5.64
N PHE A 16 13.08 9.10 4.89
CA PHE A 16 13.65 9.87 3.79
C PHE A 16 13.57 11.37 4.10
N SER A 17 14.68 12.07 3.90
CA SER A 17 14.73 13.52 4.06
C SER A 17 13.82 14.24 3.07
N LEU A 18 13.29 15.40 3.47
CA LEU A 18 12.54 16.28 2.57
C LEU A 18 13.33 16.59 1.30
N GLU A 19 14.63 16.85 1.41
CA GLU A 19 15.51 17.12 0.27
C GLU A 19 15.53 15.95 -0.72
N MET A 20 15.69 14.71 -0.24
CA MET A 20 15.64 13.52 -1.08
C MET A 20 14.31 13.41 -1.79
N LEU A 21 13.19 13.62 -1.09
CA LEU A 21 11.87 13.47 -1.68
C LEU A 21 11.60 14.52 -2.77
N LEU A 22 12.08 15.76 -2.59
CA LEU A 22 12.03 16.80 -3.62
C LEU A 22 12.85 16.39 -4.85
N GLN A 23 14.07 15.87 -4.65
CA GLN A 23 14.91 15.35 -5.74
C GLN A 23 14.27 14.14 -6.45
N LEU A 24 13.53 13.30 -5.72
CA LEU A 24 12.79 12.19 -6.30
C LEU A 24 11.67 12.69 -7.20
N ILE A 25 10.89 13.67 -6.74
CA ILE A 25 9.83 14.30 -7.54
C ILE A 25 10.40 14.92 -8.83
N ASP A 26 11.55 15.59 -8.76
CA ASP A 26 12.23 16.12 -9.96
C ASP A 26 12.57 15.02 -10.97
N GLN A 27 13.06 13.87 -10.51
CA GLN A 27 13.36 12.74 -11.38
C GLN A 27 12.10 12.09 -11.94
N MET A 28 11.06 11.94 -11.11
CA MET A 28 9.75 11.44 -11.55
C MET A 28 9.19 12.29 -12.69
N ALA A 29 9.29 13.61 -12.59
CA ALA A 29 8.83 14.54 -13.62
C ALA A 29 9.59 14.34 -14.95
N GLN A 30 10.91 14.10 -14.89
CA GLN A 30 11.73 13.82 -16.09
C GLN A 30 11.27 12.55 -16.84
N TYR A 31 10.85 11.53 -16.10
CA TYR A 31 10.33 10.27 -16.66
C TYR A 31 8.79 10.24 -16.74
N LYS A 32 8.15 11.41 -16.58
CA LYS A 32 6.71 11.62 -16.72
C LYS A 32 5.85 10.77 -15.78
N PHE A 33 6.37 10.33 -14.64
CA PHE A 33 5.52 9.80 -13.57
C PHE A 33 4.58 10.90 -13.09
N ASN A 34 3.39 10.52 -12.63
CA ASN A 34 2.35 11.48 -12.26
C ASN A 34 1.70 11.20 -10.90
N TYR A 35 2.15 10.15 -10.19
CA TYR A 35 1.70 9.84 -8.85
C TYR A 35 2.88 9.36 -7.99
N LEU A 36 3.03 9.93 -6.80
CA LEU A 36 3.93 9.45 -5.75
C LEU A 36 3.09 8.93 -4.59
N GLN A 37 3.04 7.61 -4.40
CA GLN A 37 2.40 6.99 -3.25
C GLN A 37 3.40 6.92 -2.08
N LEU A 38 3.05 7.53 -0.96
CA LEU A 38 3.86 7.56 0.25
C LEU A 38 3.26 6.59 1.28
N HIS A 39 3.89 5.42 1.44
CA HIS A 39 3.54 4.46 2.47
C HIS A 39 4.27 4.83 3.75
N PHE A 40 3.56 5.51 4.66
CA PHE A 40 4.17 6.23 5.77
C PHE A 40 3.98 5.57 7.14
N SER A 41 3.29 4.43 7.17
CA SER A 41 2.99 3.65 8.37
C SER A 41 3.32 2.18 8.15
N GLU A 42 4.13 1.62 9.03
CA GLU A 42 4.49 0.20 9.07
C GLU A 42 4.79 -0.20 10.53
N ASN A 43 5.08 -1.47 10.76
CA ASN A 43 5.56 -2.04 12.02
C ASN A 43 6.81 -1.32 12.56
N GLU A 44 7.77 -0.96 11.70
CA GLU A 44 9.01 -0.30 12.13
C GLU A 44 8.87 1.22 12.32
N GLY A 45 7.83 1.86 11.78
CA GLY A 45 7.77 3.31 11.84
C GLY A 45 6.49 3.97 11.36
N PHE A 46 6.34 5.21 11.83
CA PHE A 46 5.24 6.11 11.52
C PHE A 46 5.84 7.49 11.26
N ARG A 47 5.99 7.82 9.97
CA ARG A 47 6.94 8.86 9.52
C ARG A 47 6.32 10.18 9.10
N ILE A 48 5.04 10.38 9.39
CA ILE A 48 4.41 11.70 9.29
C ILE A 48 3.92 12.09 10.68
N GLU A 49 4.17 13.34 11.06
CA GLU A 49 3.66 13.93 12.29
C GLU A 49 2.15 13.68 12.45
N SER A 50 1.76 13.26 13.66
CA SER A 50 0.37 13.22 14.11
C SER A 50 0.23 14.22 15.26
N HIS A 51 -0.72 15.13 15.12
CA HIS A 51 -1.13 16.04 16.18
C HIS A 51 -2.02 15.34 17.21
N ALA A 52 -2.81 14.35 16.77
CA ALA A 52 -3.68 13.59 17.66
C ALA A 52 -2.91 12.58 18.53
N TYR A 53 -1.84 11.99 17.98
CA TYR A 53 -1.07 10.91 18.60
C TYR A 53 0.46 11.12 18.47
N PRO A 54 1.01 12.22 18.99
CA PRO A 54 2.44 12.54 18.85
C PRO A 54 3.37 11.46 19.45
N GLU A 55 2.89 10.68 20.42
CA GLU A 55 3.64 9.59 21.05
C GLU A 55 3.91 8.38 20.13
N LEU A 56 3.14 8.25 19.05
CA LEU A 56 3.27 7.16 18.10
C LEU A 56 4.27 7.46 16.98
N VAL A 57 4.55 8.74 16.73
CA VAL A 57 5.44 9.21 15.67
C VAL A 57 6.87 8.72 15.93
N SER A 58 7.55 8.27 14.88
CA SER A 58 8.96 7.85 14.96
C SER A 58 9.89 9.03 15.27
N GLU A 59 11.12 8.76 15.72
CA GLU A 59 12.10 9.82 16.04
C GLU A 59 12.43 10.71 14.83
N GLN A 60 12.53 10.10 13.65
CA GLN A 60 12.65 10.82 12.37
C GLN A 60 11.31 10.74 11.65
N PHE A 61 10.76 11.88 11.27
CA PHE A 61 9.46 12.02 10.63
C PHE A 61 9.40 13.32 9.82
N LEU A 62 8.43 13.43 8.93
CA LEU A 62 8.07 14.66 8.22
C LEU A 62 6.97 15.39 8.99
N THR A 63 7.18 16.69 9.22
CA THR A 63 6.14 17.56 9.78
C THR A 63 5.01 17.80 8.79
N TRP A 64 3.83 18.22 9.26
CA TRP A 64 2.72 18.61 8.38
C TRP A 64 3.12 19.69 7.38
N LYS A 65 3.94 20.65 7.82
CA LYS A 65 4.44 21.73 6.96
C LYS A 65 5.31 21.19 5.82
N GLU A 66 6.16 20.21 6.10
CA GLU A 66 7.00 19.58 5.08
C GLU A 66 6.16 18.76 4.12
N VAL A 67 5.20 17.96 4.60
CA VAL A 67 4.27 17.22 3.74
C VAL A 67 3.43 18.15 2.87
N GLN A 68 2.93 19.27 3.40
CA GLN A 68 2.22 20.28 2.61
C GLN A 68 3.10 20.93 1.54
N LEU A 69 4.38 21.16 1.84
CA LEU A 69 5.36 21.63 0.85
C LEU A 69 5.56 20.59 -0.25
N LEU A 70 5.74 19.31 0.12
CA LEU A 70 5.85 18.19 -0.82
C LEU A 70 4.64 18.12 -1.76
N ILE A 71 3.42 18.17 -1.21
CA ILE A 71 2.17 18.14 -2.00
C ILE A 71 2.14 19.31 -2.99
N GLY A 72 2.49 20.52 -2.55
CA GLY A 72 2.54 21.70 -3.42
C GLY A 72 3.59 21.57 -4.53
N TYR A 73 4.81 21.16 -4.18
CA TYR A 73 5.92 21.01 -5.12
C TYR A 73 5.64 19.93 -6.17
N ALA A 74 5.10 18.78 -5.75
CA ALA A 74 4.68 17.72 -6.66
C ALA A 74 3.61 18.22 -7.64
N ALA A 75 2.60 18.96 -7.14
CA ALA A 75 1.52 19.48 -7.96
C ALA A 75 2.02 20.47 -9.04
N ASP A 76 3.00 21.32 -8.73
CA ASP A 76 3.65 22.23 -9.71
C ASP A 76 4.32 21.45 -10.86
N LEU A 77 4.71 20.20 -10.62
CA LEU A 77 5.29 19.27 -11.59
C LEU A 77 4.28 18.26 -12.15
N SER A 78 2.99 18.48 -11.93
CA SER A 78 1.89 17.58 -12.36
C SER A 78 1.98 16.16 -11.78
N ILE A 79 2.55 16.03 -10.58
CA ILE A 79 2.60 14.81 -9.78
C ILE A 79 1.65 14.96 -8.60
N GLU A 80 0.79 13.98 -8.39
CA GLU A 80 -0.11 13.94 -7.24
C GLU A 80 0.46 13.01 -6.15
N ILE A 81 0.41 13.42 -4.89
CA ILE A 81 0.80 12.56 -3.76
C ILE A 81 -0.38 11.68 -3.35
N ILE A 82 -0.18 10.39 -3.17
CA ILE A 82 -1.17 9.46 -2.61
C ILE A 82 -0.72 9.08 -1.20
N PRO A 83 -1.43 9.49 -0.13
CA PRO A 83 -1.17 8.95 1.20
C PRO A 83 -1.50 7.47 1.27
N ASP A 84 -0.65 6.69 1.93
CA ASP A 84 -0.86 5.27 2.19
C ASP A 84 -0.65 4.97 3.67
N LEU A 85 -1.77 4.77 4.36
CA LEU A 85 -1.86 4.41 5.78
C LEU A 85 -2.39 2.98 5.86
N ASP A 86 -1.53 2.09 6.32
CA ASP A 86 -1.83 0.67 6.34
C ASP A 86 -2.46 0.21 7.66
N THR A 87 -3.67 -0.34 7.54
CA THR A 87 -4.42 -0.98 8.61
C THR A 87 -5.32 -2.07 8.01
N PRO A 88 -5.73 -3.10 8.77
CA PRO A 88 -5.48 -3.36 10.19
C PRO A 88 -4.23 -4.21 10.46
N GLY A 89 -3.46 -4.54 9.40
CA GLY A 89 -2.12 -5.13 9.49
C GLY A 89 -1.03 -4.06 9.58
N HIS A 90 0.22 -4.50 9.75
CA HIS A 90 1.39 -3.62 9.72
C HIS A 90 1.38 -2.48 10.77
N MET A 91 0.77 -2.72 11.94
CA MET A 91 0.51 -1.68 12.94
C MET A 91 1.42 -1.75 14.18
N ALA A 92 2.55 -2.46 14.17
CA ALA A 92 3.33 -2.67 15.40
C ALA A 92 3.78 -1.36 16.08
N GLN A 93 4.21 -0.36 15.29
CA GLN A 93 4.52 0.97 15.80
C GLN A 93 3.31 1.66 16.43
N LEU A 94 2.15 1.60 15.77
CA LEU A 94 0.91 2.25 16.21
C LEU A 94 0.27 1.57 17.43
N LEU A 95 0.54 0.27 17.64
CA LEU A 95 -0.01 -0.53 18.73
C LEU A 95 0.97 -0.78 19.88
N LYS A 96 2.19 -0.21 19.83
CA LYS A 96 3.28 -0.50 20.77
C LYS A 96 2.90 -0.29 22.24
N GLU A 97 2.05 0.71 22.53
CA GLU A 97 1.58 1.04 23.88
C GLU A 97 0.14 0.56 24.15
N LYS A 98 -0.44 -0.21 23.22
CA LYS A 98 -1.85 -0.63 23.22
C LYS A 98 -2.02 -2.14 23.04
N PRO A 99 -1.41 -2.99 23.89
CA PRO A 99 -1.56 -4.45 23.79
C PRO A 99 -3.00 -4.93 23.93
N GLU A 100 -3.89 -4.15 24.56
CA GLU A 100 -5.32 -4.42 24.65
C GLU A 100 -6.05 -4.31 23.30
N TRP A 101 -5.50 -3.57 22.34
CA TRP A 101 -6.04 -3.40 20.98
C TRP A 101 -5.45 -4.40 19.98
N GLN A 102 -4.47 -5.20 20.37
CA GLN A 102 -3.85 -6.21 19.51
C GLN A 102 -4.73 -7.45 19.37
N LEU A 103 -4.85 -7.95 18.14
CA LEU A 103 -5.54 -9.20 17.84
C LEU A 103 -4.85 -10.37 18.53
N THR A 104 -5.63 -11.40 18.88
CA THR A 104 -5.12 -12.61 19.53
C THR A 104 -5.15 -13.79 18.57
N ARG A 105 -4.04 -14.53 18.49
CA ARG A 105 -3.93 -15.81 17.77
C ARG A 105 -3.68 -16.95 18.76
N LYS A 106 -4.21 -18.13 18.46
CA LYS A 106 -3.90 -19.39 19.13
C LYS A 106 -2.66 -20.00 18.51
N THR A 107 -1.69 -20.36 19.37
CA THR A 107 -0.50 -21.10 18.95
C THR A 107 -0.83 -22.57 18.72
N LEU A 108 0.13 -23.34 18.18
CA LEU A 108 0.00 -24.79 18.02
C LEU A 108 -0.26 -25.52 19.35
N ASN A 109 0.16 -24.94 20.47
CA ASN A 109 -0.07 -25.46 21.82
C ASN A 109 -1.37 -24.95 22.46
N ASN A 110 -2.20 -24.22 21.70
CA ASN A 110 -3.45 -23.58 22.12
C ASN A 110 -3.29 -22.42 23.14
N ASP A 111 -2.07 -21.93 23.32
CA ASP A 111 -1.79 -20.71 24.07
C ASP A 111 -2.29 -19.49 23.30
N SER A 112 -2.69 -18.44 24.02
CA SER A 112 -3.09 -17.16 23.42
C SER A 112 -1.88 -16.25 23.28
N GLN A 113 -1.62 -15.76 22.06
CA GLN A 113 -0.57 -14.80 21.76
C GLN A 113 -1.16 -13.53 21.17
N LYS A 114 -0.72 -12.37 21.66
CA LYS A 114 -1.03 -11.08 21.04
C LYS A 114 -0.15 -10.87 19.81
N LEU A 115 -0.76 -10.37 18.74
CA LEU A 115 -0.08 -10.01 17.51
C LEU A 115 0.18 -8.51 17.52
N ALA A 116 1.43 -8.12 17.75
CA ALA A 116 1.82 -6.72 17.86
C ALA A 116 1.43 -5.90 16.62
N SER A 117 1.47 -6.51 15.44
CA SER A 117 1.22 -5.88 14.15
C SER A 117 -0.24 -5.86 13.69
N ALA A 118 -1.16 -6.52 14.40
CA ALA A 118 -2.53 -6.72 13.93
C ALA A 118 -3.54 -6.10 14.90
N LEU A 119 -4.34 -5.16 14.42
CA LEU A 119 -5.44 -4.56 15.18
C LEU A 119 -6.56 -5.57 15.40
N ASP A 120 -7.12 -5.60 16.61
CA ASP A 120 -8.37 -6.31 16.87
C ASP A 120 -9.55 -5.53 16.29
N ILE A 121 -9.90 -5.82 15.05
CA ILE A 121 -11.03 -5.21 14.33
C ILE A 121 -12.41 -5.52 14.94
N THR A 122 -12.49 -6.33 16.00
CA THR A 122 -13.71 -6.56 16.77
C THR A 122 -13.81 -5.68 18.02
N ASN A 123 -12.71 -4.99 18.37
CA ASN A 123 -12.66 -4.03 19.45
C ASN A 123 -13.03 -2.63 18.93
N GLU A 124 -14.20 -2.12 19.33
CA GLU A 124 -14.71 -0.83 18.87
C GLU A 124 -13.77 0.35 19.20
N ALA A 125 -13.10 0.34 20.35
CA ALA A 125 -12.15 1.40 20.70
C ALA A 125 -10.91 1.37 19.81
N ALA A 126 -10.42 0.17 19.48
CA ALA A 126 -9.30 -0.03 18.56
C ALA A 126 -9.65 0.43 17.14
N VAL A 127 -10.84 0.08 16.66
CA VAL A 127 -11.35 0.53 15.35
C VAL A 127 -11.50 2.06 15.32
N ASN A 128 -12.09 2.66 16.35
CA ASN A 128 -12.25 4.12 16.41
C ASN A 128 -10.91 4.86 16.43
N PHE A 129 -9.88 4.29 17.06
CA PHE A 129 -8.52 4.80 16.98
C PHE A 129 -7.95 4.74 15.55
N ALA A 130 -8.11 3.63 14.84
CA ALA A 130 -7.66 3.57 13.45
C ALA A 130 -8.41 4.57 12.55
N LEU A 131 -9.73 4.70 12.72
CA LEU A 131 -10.55 5.66 11.96
C LEU A 131 -10.17 7.12 12.22
N SER A 132 -9.78 7.49 13.45
CA SER A 132 -9.35 8.86 13.75
C SER A 132 -8.04 9.23 13.05
N LEU A 133 -7.13 8.28 12.85
CA LEU A 133 -5.93 8.49 12.03
C LEU A 133 -6.31 8.79 10.57
N TYR A 134 -7.23 8.01 9.98
CA TYR A 134 -7.70 8.29 8.62
C TYR A 134 -8.35 9.68 8.50
N GLU A 135 -9.12 10.13 9.49
CA GLU A 135 -9.68 11.49 9.52
C GLU A 135 -8.58 12.56 9.55
N GLU A 136 -7.55 12.38 10.38
CA GLU A 136 -6.42 13.30 10.49
C GLU A 136 -5.64 13.41 9.17
N TYR A 137 -5.27 12.27 8.57
CA TYR A 137 -4.52 12.28 7.31
C TYR A 137 -5.38 12.68 6.11
N ALA A 138 -6.68 12.43 6.13
CA ALA A 138 -7.59 12.96 5.11
C ALA A 138 -7.61 14.50 5.13
N GLU A 139 -7.43 15.14 6.29
CA GLU A 139 -7.26 16.59 6.38
C GLU A 139 -5.92 17.05 5.76
N LEU A 140 -4.81 16.44 6.18
CA LEU A 140 -3.47 16.78 5.69
C LEU A 140 -3.36 16.64 4.16
N PHE A 141 -3.93 15.56 3.61
CA PHE A 141 -3.88 15.23 2.19
C PHE A 141 -5.13 15.67 1.41
N SER A 142 -5.91 16.64 1.91
CA SER A 142 -7.18 17.11 1.30
C SER A 142 -7.09 17.61 -0.14
N LYS A 143 -5.88 17.80 -0.70
CA LYS A 143 -5.63 18.15 -2.11
C LYS A 143 -5.41 16.93 -3.01
N SER A 144 -5.21 15.75 -2.44
CA SER A 144 -5.03 14.50 -3.16
C SER A 144 -6.38 13.89 -3.52
N ARG A 145 -6.41 13.11 -4.60
CA ARG A 145 -7.62 12.44 -5.09
C ARG A 145 -7.77 11.04 -4.51
N TYR A 146 -6.66 10.35 -4.30
CA TYR A 146 -6.65 8.97 -3.83
C TYR A 146 -6.15 8.88 -2.39
N PHE A 147 -6.66 7.88 -1.66
CA PHE A 147 -6.13 7.50 -0.36
C PHE A 147 -5.95 5.99 -0.36
N HIS A 148 -4.73 5.51 -0.15
CA HIS A 148 -4.47 4.08 -0.02
C HIS A 148 -4.67 3.65 1.43
N ILE A 149 -5.54 2.66 1.64
CA ILE A 149 -6.02 2.23 2.96
C ILE A 149 -5.38 0.91 3.41
N GLY A 150 -4.37 0.44 2.67
CA GLY A 150 -3.56 -0.75 2.98
C GLY A 150 -4.35 -2.04 2.92
N ALA A 151 -4.40 -2.74 4.05
CA ALA A 151 -5.16 -3.97 4.31
C ALA A 151 -4.55 -5.25 3.70
N ASP A 152 -3.28 -5.21 3.32
CA ASP A 152 -2.48 -6.40 3.03
C ASP A 152 -2.03 -7.12 4.31
N GLU A 153 -1.66 -8.38 4.14
CA GLU A 153 -1.04 -9.29 5.13
C GLU A 153 -1.52 -9.21 6.60
N PHE A 154 -2.76 -8.77 6.83
CA PHE A 154 -3.32 -8.57 8.18
C PHE A 154 -3.21 -9.80 9.07
N VAL A 155 -3.59 -10.96 8.52
CA VAL A 155 -3.56 -12.27 9.19
C VAL A 155 -3.33 -13.37 8.17
N GLU A 156 -2.99 -14.57 8.65
CA GLU A 156 -3.04 -15.78 7.82
C GLU A 156 -4.50 -16.17 7.56
N PHE A 157 -5.09 -15.61 6.49
CA PHE A 157 -6.51 -15.79 6.15
C PHE A 157 -6.95 -17.26 5.99
N ASP A 158 -6.03 -18.17 5.62
CA ASP A 158 -6.35 -19.60 5.49
C ASP A 158 -6.28 -20.38 6.81
N GLN A 159 -5.88 -19.70 7.88
CA GLN A 159 -5.87 -20.19 9.26
C GLN A 159 -6.68 -19.24 10.17
N ILE A 160 -7.69 -18.57 9.62
CA ILE A 160 -8.46 -17.55 10.33
C ILE A 160 -9.17 -18.10 11.58
N GLU A 161 -9.43 -19.41 11.64
CA GLU A 161 -9.95 -20.12 12.79
C GLU A 161 -9.01 -20.08 14.02
N ASN A 162 -7.71 -19.84 13.80
CA ASN A 162 -6.74 -19.69 14.87
C ASN A 162 -6.85 -18.33 15.58
N TYR A 163 -7.74 -17.43 15.14
CA TYR A 163 -7.92 -16.11 15.72
C TYR A 163 -9.28 -16.07 16.42
N PRO A 164 -9.37 -16.21 17.75
CA PRO A 164 -10.64 -16.41 18.44
C PRO A 164 -11.71 -15.35 18.14
N ALA A 165 -11.30 -14.08 17.97
CA ALA A 165 -12.20 -12.99 17.62
C ALA A 165 -12.78 -13.09 16.20
N LEU A 166 -12.05 -13.74 15.28
CA LEU A 166 -12.36 -13.83 13.85
C LEU A 166 -12.81 -15.24 13.40
N ALA A 167 -12.78 -16.23 14.29
CA ALA A 167 -12.92 -17.64 13.92
C ALA A 167 -14.25 -18.00 13.23
N GLN A 168 -15.33 -17.27 13.51
CA GLN A 168 -16.64 -17.54 12.92
C GLN A 168 -16.91 -16.72 11.65
N ASN A 169 -16.61 -15.41 11.67
CA ASN A 169 -17.03 -14.47 10.62
C ASN A 169 -15.88 -13.55 10.17
N GLY A 170 -14.63 -13.97 10.32
CA GLY A 170 -13.45 -13.12 10.18
C GLY A 170 -13.34 -12.42 8.82
N PHE A 171 -13.62 -13.10 7.71
CA PHE A 171 -13.64 -12.48 6.39
C PHE A 171 -14.68 -11.35 6.28
N VAL A 172 -15.88 -11.59 6.81
CA VAL A 172 -16.97 -10.59 6.80
C VAL A 172 -16.63 -9.42 7.72
N GLN A 173 -16.03 -9.67 8.88
CA GLN A 173 -15.59 -8.62 9.81
C GLN A 173 -14.46 -7.78 9.22
N PHE A 174 -13.47 -8.43 8.60
CA PHE A 174 -12.38 -7.76 7.91
C PHE A 174 -12.90 -6.86 6.78
N GLU A 175 -13.77 -7.38 5.93
CA GLU A 175 -14.34 -6.60 4.83
C GLU A 175 -15.22 -5.45 5.33
N LYS A 176 -15.97 -5.63 6.42
CA LYS A 176 -16.69 -4.54 7.09
C LYS A 176 -15.75 -3.45 7.59
N TYR A 177 -14.61 -3.82 8.15
CA TYR A 177 -13.58 -2.87 8.58
C TYR A 177 -13.04 -2.08 7.38
N VAL A 178 -12.63 -2.76 6.30
CA VAL A 178 -12.11 -2.12 5.08
C VAL A 178 -13.16 -1.18 4.47
N ASN A 179 -14.41 -1.62 4.34
CA ASN A 179 -15.50 -0.77 3.86
C ASN A 179 -15.72 0.44 4.78
N LYS A 180 -15.56 0.28 6.10
CA LYS A 180 -15.71 1.39 7.04
C LYS A 180 -14.61 2.44 6.88
N VAL A 181 -13.37 2.01 6.69
CA VAL A 181 -12.25 2.90 6.39
C VAL A 181 -12.47 3.60 5.05
N ALA A 182 -12.89 2.85 4.02
CA ALA A 182 -13.22 3.40 2.71
C ALA A 182 -14.33 4.46 2.77
N GLU A 183 -15.38 4.24 3.57
CA GLU A 183 -16.45 5.24 3.82
C GLU A 183 -15.88 6.53 4.43
N VAL A 184 -14.98 6.43 5.41
CA VAL A 184 -14.36 7.59 6.08
C VAL A 184 -13.58 8.45 5.09
N VAL A 185 -12.68 7.85 4.32
CA VAL A 185 -11.89 8.63 3.33
C VAL A 185 -12.77 9.11 2.17
N SER A 186 -13.76 8.34 1.74
CA SER A 186 -14.68 8.76 0.67
C SER A 186 -15.56 9.94 1.09
N ALA A 187 -15.97 10.01 2.36
CA ALA A 187 -16.70 11.14 2.91
C ALA A 187 -15.88 12.45 2.89
N ARG A 188 -14.55 12.35 2.77
CA ARG A 188 -13.62 13.49 2.60
C ARG A 188 -13.27 13.76 1.14
N GLY A 189 -13.87 13.04 0.19
CA GLY A 189 -13.71 13.25 -1.25
C GLY A 189 -12.63 12.40 -1.91
N PHE A 190 -12.00 11.49 -1.18
CA PHE A 190 -10.99 10.58 -1.73
C PHE A 190 -11.63 9.40 -2.47
N ILE A 191 -10.90 8.85 -3.43
CA ILE A 191 -11.17 7.53 -4.01
C ILE A 191 -10.26 6.52 -3.28
N PRO A 192 -10.82 5.58 -2.50
CA PRO A 192 -10.03 4.63 -1.72
C PRO A 192 -9.35 3.59 -2.62
N ARG A 193 -8.11 3.21 -2.24
CA ARG A 193 -7.33 2.13 -2.85
C ARG A 193 -6.92 1.10 -1.82
N VAL A 194 -7.04 -0.19 -2.15
CA VAL A 194 -6.76 -1.29 -1.22
C VAL A 194 -6.00 -2.41 -1.92
N TRP A 195 -5.10 -3.07 -1.18
CA TRP A 195 -4.41 -4.26 -1.66
C TRP A 195 -5.36 -5.45 -1.86
N ASN A 196 -4.98 -6.41 -2.71
CA ASN A 196 -5.90 -7.43 -3.22
C ASN A 196 -6.06 -8.71 -2.35
N ASP A 197 -5.40 -8.78 -1.20
CA ASP A 197 -5.10 -10.01 -0.45
C ASP A 197 -6.31 -10.84 -0.01
N ALA A 198 -7.31 -10.16 0.55
CA ALA A 198 -8.38 -10.81 1.31
C ALA A 198 -9.65 -11.06 0.49
N PHE A 199 -9.81 -10.38 -0.65
CA PHE A 199 -11.09 -10.28 -1.35
C PHE A 199 -11.25 -11.38 -2.40
N PHE A 200 -12.48 -11.88 -2.55
CA PHE A 200 -12.86 -12.95 -3.47
C PHE A 200 -11.97 -14.21 -3.39
N ARG A 201 -11.39 -14.49 -2.22
CA ARG A 201 -10.59 -15.71 -2.02
C ARG A 201 -11.38 -16.97 -2.37
N GLN A 202 -10.67 -18.03 -2.77
CA GLN A 202 -11.27 -19.25 -3.31
C GLN A 202 -12.45 -19.76 -2.46
N GLY A 203 -13.61 -19.92 -3.10
CA GLY A 203 -14.83 -20.41 -2.46
C GLY A 203 -15.57 -19.36 -1.62
N ARG A 204 -15.20 -18.09 -1.70
CA ARG A 204 -15.83 -16.99 -0.96
C ARG A 204 -16.25 -15.86 -1.89
N ASP A 205 -17.42 -15.31 -1.64
CA ASP A 205 -17.84 -14.02 -2.20
C ASP A 205 -17.28 -12.87 -1.36
N SER A 206 -17.31 -11.67 -1.92
CA SER A 206 -16.94 -10.43 -1.26
C SER A 206 -17.96 -9.34 -1.58
N HIS A 207 -18.29 -8.52 -0.58
CA HIS A 207 -19.13 -7.32 -0.64
C HIS A 207 -18.28 -6.04 -0.50
N LEU A 208 -17.01 -6.09 -0.88
CA LEU A 208 -16.12 -4.93 -0.92
C LEU A 208 -16.78 -3.79 -1.73
N SER A 209 -16.74 -2.57 -1.20
CA SER A 209 -17.37 -1.40 -1.84
C SER A 209 -16.89 -1.20 -3.28
N LYS A 210 -17.80 -0.82 -4.18
CA LYS A 210 -17.48 -0.48 -5.58
C LYS A 210 -16.81 0.88 -5.76
N GLU A 211 -16.74 1.66 -4.69
CA GLU A 211 -16.00 2.93 -4.65
C GLU A 211 -14.48 2.71 -4.56
N ILE A 212 -14.05 1.49 -4.19
CA ILE A 212 -12.66 1.12 -4.01
C ILE A 212 -12.03 0.66 -5.34
N GLU A 213 -10.83 1.15 -5.61
CA GLU A 213 -9.95 0.61 -6.66
C GLU A 213 -8.95 -0.40 -6.06
N ILE A 214 -8.64 -1.45 -6.81
CA ILE A 214 -7.78 -2.55 -6.32
C ILE A 214 -6.34 -2.31 -6.75
N THR A 215 -5.41 -2.26 -5.79
CA THR A 215 -3.97 -2.35 -6.06
C THR A 215 -3.57 -3.83 -6.08
N TYR A 216 -3.39 -4.38 -7.28
CA TYR A 216 -3.13 -5.81 -7.46
C TYR A 216 -1.62 -6.05 -7.51
N TRP A 217 -1.06 -6.49 -6.40
CA TRP A 217 0.40 -6.67 -6.26
C TRP A 217 0.85 -8.10 -6.48
N THR A 218 0.08 -9.08 -6.00
CA THR A 218 0.50 -10.48 -6.01
C THR A 218 -0.67 -11.47 -6.06
N LYS A 219 -0.30 -12.73 -6.30
CA LYS A 219 -1.15 -13.91 -6.12
C LYS A 219 -0.31 -15.08 -5.57
N TRP A 220 0.61 -14.80 -4.64
CA TRP A 220 1.53 -15.80 -4.09
C TRP A 220 0.81 -16.99 -3.43
N HIS A 221 -0.36 -16.75 -2.82
CA HIS A 221 -1.17 -17.81 -2.24
C HIS A 221 -2.23 -18.34 -3.22
N LYS A 222 -2.39 -19.68 -3.26
CA LYS A 222 -3.33 -20.35 -4.18
C LYS A 222 -4.78 -19.87 -4.03
N ASN A 223 -5.18 -19.54 -2.80
CA ASN A 223 -6.54 -19.10 -2.47
C ASN A 223 -6.79 -17.62 -2.76
N MET A 224 -5.76 -16.80 -3.08
CA MET A 224 -5.99 -15.41 -3.52
C MET A 224 -6.71 -15.38 -4.86
N ALA A 225 -7.58 -14.39 -5.04
CA ALA A 225 -8.33 -14.20 -6.27
C ALA A 225 -7.41 -13.81 -7.44
N PRO A 226 -7.59 -14.39 -8.64
CA PRO A 226 -6.91 -13.90 -9.84
C PRO A 226 -7.43 -12.51 -10.22
N VAL A 227 -6.60 -11.71 -10.92
CA VAL A 227 -6.97 -10.35 -11.37
C VAL A 227 -8.27 -10.35 -12.18
N GLN A 228 -8.50 -11.40 -12.97
CA GLN A 228 -9.73 -11.61 -13.74
C GLN A 228 -11.00 -11.54 -12.87
N THR A 229 -10.93 -12.02 -11.63
CA THR A 229 -12.10 -12.00 -10.74
C THR A 229 -12.50 -10.56 -10.41
N PHE A 230 -11.55 -9.68 -10.16
CA PHE A 230 -11.83 -8.27 -9.89
C PHE A 230 -12.38 -7.57 -11.12
N LEU A 231 -11.82 -7.85 -12.30
CA LEU A 231 -12.28 -7.33 -13.57
C LEU A 231 -13.72 -7.75 -13.90
N ASP A 232 -14.02 -9.06 -13.79
CA ASP A 232 -15.35 -9.62 -14.01
C ASP A 232 -16.40 -9.07 -13.03
N LYS A 233 -15.97 -8.76 -11.80
CA LYS A 233 -16.81 -8.11 -10.79
C LYS A 233 -16.92 -6.59 -11.00
N GLY A 234 -16.27 -6.02 -12.01
CA GLY A 234 -16.39 -4.61 -12.40
C GLY A 234 -15.54 -3.65 -11.56
N TYR A 235 -14.49 -4.12 -10.88
CA TYR A 235 -13.54 -3.23 -10.22
C TYR A 235 -12.57 -2.62 -11.23
N SER A 236 -12.11 -1.41 -10.90
CA SER A 236 -10.89 -0.87 -11.52
C SER A 236 -9.67 -1.43 -10.78
N VAL A 237 -8.59 -1.68 -11.53
CA VAL A 237 -7.37 -2.27 -10.97
C VAL A 237 -6.13 -1.47 -11.34
N LEU A 238 -5.12 -1.53 -10.46
CA LEU A 238 -3.77 -1.03 -10.68
C LEU A 238 -2.79 -2.19 -10.65
N ASN A 239 -1.83 -2.17 -11.56
CA ASN A 239 -0.83 -3.23 -11.69
C ASN A 239 0.41 -2.92 -10.83
N PHE A 240 0.57 -3.64 -9.72
CA PHE A 240 1.71 -3.56 -8.81
C PHE A 240 2.56 -4.84 -8.89
N ASN A 241 2.75 -5.40 -10.10
CA ASN A 241 3.41 -6.69 -10.33
C ASN A 241 4.73 -6.85 -9.55
N ASP A 242 4.66 -7.60 -8.45
CA ASP A 242 5.74 -7.85 -7.50
C ASP A 242 7.02 -8.40 -8.16
N ASN A 243 6.90 -9.29 -9.13
CA ASN A 243 8.06 -9.91 -9.78
C ASN A 243 8.89 -8.91 -10.61
N TYR A 244 8.27 -7.88 -11.18
CA TYR A 244 8.96 -6.96 -12.11
C TYR A 244 9.16 -5.56 -11.56
N LEU A 245 8.26 -5.11 -10.68
CA LEU A 245 8.13 -3.71 -10.32
C LEU A 245 8.41 -3.44 -8.84
N TYR A 246 8.77 -4.45 -8.06
CA TYR A 246 9.18 -4.26 -6.66
C TYR A 246 10.69 -4.13 -6.57
N TYR A 247 11.16 -2.98 -6.10
CA TYR A 247 12.53 -2.73 -5.65
C TYR A 247 12.57 -2.91 -4.13
N VAL A 248 13.02 -4.08 -3.67
CA VAL A 248 13.05 -4.41 -2.24
C VAL A 248 14.48 -4.26 -1.71
N LEU A 249 14.69 -3.31 -0.81
CA LEU A 249 15.98 -3.05 -0.19
C LEU A 249 16.50 -4.28 0.56
N GLY A 250 17.68 -4.71 0.16
CA GLY A 250 18.38 -5.86 0.72
C GLY A 250 17.93 -7.21 0.17
N GLU A 251 17.12 -7.24 -0.90
CA GLU A 251 16.69 -8.49 -1.57
C GLU A 251 16.01 -9.47 -0.58
N ASN A 252 15.18 -8.91 0.30
CA ASN A 252 14.47 -9.65 1.33
C ASN A 252 13.27 -10.43 0.77
N ALA A 253 12.71 -11.35 1.56
CA ALA A 253 11.49 -12.11 1.25
C ALA A 253 11.53 -12.87 -0.10
N GLY A 254 12.73 -13.20 -0.59
CA GLY A 254 12.92 -13.91 -1.86
C GLY A 254 12.89 -13.02 -3.10
N TYR A 255 12.79 -11.69 -2.94
CA TYR A 255 12.91 -10.73 -4.02
C TYR A 255 14.38 -10.52 -4.40
N THR A 256 14.60 -10.16 -5.66
CA THR A 256 15.86 -9.60 -6.13
C THR A 256 15.60 -8.23 -6.71
N TYR A 257 16.61 -7.37 -6.73
CA TYR A 257 16.43 -6.03 -7.29
C TYR A 257 15.99 -6.15 -8.76
N PRO A 258 14.94 -5.40 -9.17
CA PRO A 258 14.53 -5.38 -10.56
C PRO A 258 15.64 -4.70 -11.35
N THR A 259 15.88 -5.21 -12.56
CA THR A 259 16.82 -4.58 -13.48
C THR A 259 16.06 -3.85 -14.58
N ALA A 260 16.65 -2.76 -15.07
CA ALA A 260 16.11 -2.00 -16.20
C ALA A 260 15.86 -2.93 -17.41
N ASP A 261 16.80 -3.84 -17.69
CA ASP A 261 16.67 -4.83 -18.77
C ASP A 261 15.51 -5.82 -18.53
N LYS A 262 15.26 -6.25 -17.28
CA LYS A 262 14.13 -7.14 -16.96
C LYS A 262 12.80 -6.43 -17.19
N ILE A 263 12.68 -5.17 -16.77
CA ILE A 263 11.47 -4.37 -17.00
C ILE A 263 11.27 -4.12 -18.49
N LYS A 264 12.32 -3.69 -19.21
CA LYS A 264 12.26 -3.37 -20.64
C LYS A 264 11.80 -4.56 -21.48
N ASN A 265 12.46 -5.71 -21.30
CA ASN A 265 12.34 -6.82 -22.24
C ASN A 265 11.25 -7.82 -21.86
N ASN A 266 10.89 -7.90 -20.57
CA ASN A 266 10.12 -9.02 -20.04
C ASN A 266 8.85 -8.61 -19.29
N TRP A 267 8.57 -7.31 -19.16
CA TRP A 267 7.33 -6.79 -18.59
C TRP A 267 6.56 -5.97 -19.63
N GLN A 268 5.24 -5.93 -19.48
CA GLN A 268 4.34 -5.06 -20.22
C GLN A 268 3.14 -4.74 -19.32
N PRO A 269 2.39 -3.66 -19.54
CA PRO A 269 1.34 -3.26 -18.60
C PRO A 269 0.18 -4.26 -18.44
N GLN A 270 -0.05 -5.11 -19.45
CA GLN A 270 -1.02 -6.21 -19.40
C GLN A 270 -0.58 -7.39 -18.52
N LEU A 271 0.71 -7.47 -18.17
CA LEU A 271 1.27 -8.55 -17.37
C LEU A 271 1.17 -8.22 -15.88
N PHE A 272 0.19 -8.81 -15.22
CA PHE A 272 0.01 -8.77 -13.77
C PHE A 272 0.80 -9.88 -13.09
N ALA A 273 0.91 -9.78 -11.77
CA ALA A 273 1.63 -10.74 -10.94
C ALA A 273 1.19 -12.19 -11.18
N SER A 274 2.09 -13.13 -10.93
CA SER A 274 1.86 -14.57 -11.17
C SER A 274 1.51 -14.90 -12.64
N ASN A 275 2.12 -14.18 -13.59
CA ASN A 275 1.99 -14.38 -15.04
C ASN A 275 0.54 -14.28 -15.56
N GLN A 276 -0.27 -13.43 -14.94
CA GLN A 276 -1.65 -13.20 -15.35
C GLN A 276 -1.66 -12.14 -16.46
N LEU A 277 -2.18 -12.48 -17.63
CA LEU A 277 -2.34 -11.53 -18.74
C LEU A 277 -3.80 -11.06 -18.81
N VAL A 278 -3.97 -9.75 -18.88
CA VAL A 278 -5.27 -9.13 -19.17
C VAL A 278 -5.36 -8.75 -20.66
N THR A 279 -6.56 -8.84 -21.23
CA THR A 279 -6.84 -8.53 -22.63
C THR A 279 -6.86 -7.02 -22.89
N GLU A 280 -6.75 -6.62 -24.16
CA GLU A 280 -6.87 -5.20 -24.55
C GLU A 280 -8.19 -4.56 -24.11
N LYS A 281 -9.28 -5.33 -24.10
CA LYS A 281 -10.59 -4.86 -23.62
C LYS A 281 -10.57 -4.64 -22.11
N GLU A 282 -9.99 -5.57 -21.36
CA GLU A 282 -9.90 -5.46 -19.89
C GLU A 282 -8.98 -4.31 -19.45
N MET A 283 -8.02 -3.90 -20.29
CA MET A 283 -7.19 -2.72 -20.05
C MET A 283 -8.00 -1.43 -19.89
N GLU A 284 -9.27 -1.38 -20.31
CA GLU A 284 -10.17 -0.24 -20.01
C GLU A 284 -10.44 -0.07 -18.50
N GLN A 285 -10.37 -1.15 -17.72
CA GLN A 285 -10.51 -1.16 -16.26
C GLN A 285 -9.17 -1.01 -15.52
N VAL A 286 -8.04 -1.11 -16.23
CA VAL A 286 -6.71 -0.92 -15.65
C VAL A 286 -6.38 0.58 -15.65
N LYS A 287 -6.14 1.17 -14.47
CA LYS A 287 -5.89 2.62 -14.33
C LYS A 287 -4.43 3.00 -14.55
N GLY A 288 -3.52 2.12 -14.14
CA GLY A 288 -2.09 2.36 -14.22
C GLY A 288 -1.26 1.20 -13.70
N SER A 289 0.02 1.48 -13.54
CA SER A 289 0.99 0.55 -12.94
C SER A 289 1.93 1.31 -12.01
N ALA A 290 2.55 0.58 -11.08
CA ALA A 290 3.42 1.17 -10.08
C ALA A 290 4.78 0.48 -10.01
N LEU A 291 5.84 1.28 -9.95
CA LEU A 291 7.14 0.87 -9.45
C LEU A 291 7.13 1.08 -7.93
N ALA A 292 7.28 0.02 -7.15
CA ALA A 292 7.19 0.08 -5.68
C ALA A 292 8.55 -0.13 -5.04
N VAL A 293 8.94 0.78 -4.16
CA VAL A 293 10.20 0.75 -3.42
C VAL A 293 9.88 0.37 -1.98
N TRP A 294 10.20 -0.87 -1.62
CA TRP A 294 10.03 -1.41 -0.27
C TRP A 294 11.34 -1.39 0.50
N CYS A 295 11.27 -0.95 1.76
CA CYS A 295 12.43 -0.65 2.58
C CYS A 295 12.66 -1.71 3.68
N ASP A 296 12.40 -2.99 3.39
CA ASP A 296 12.54 -4.13 4.32
C ASP A 296 13.84 -4.14 5.14
N LEU A 297 14.96 -3.84 4.49
CA LEU A 297 16.25 -3.60 5.15
C LEU A 297 16.65 -2.14 4.94
N PRO A 298 16.20 -1.20 5.80
CA PRO A 298 16.35 0.25 5.58
C PRO A 298 17.79 0.70 5.36
N GLU A 299 18.75 0.02 5.98
CA GLU A 299 20.17 0.35 5.92
C GLU A 299 20.92 -0.28 4.74
N ALA A 300 20.24 -1.06 3.90
CA ALA A 300 20.88 -1.75 2.76
C ALA A 300 21.42 -0.79 1.70
N LYS A 301 20.82 0.40 1.57
CA LYS A 301 21.28 1.48 0.69
C LYS A 301 21.00 2.85 1.29
N SER A 302 21.86 3.80 0.97
CA SER A 302 21.64 5.22 1.22
C SER A 302 20.54 5.81 0.31
N GLU A 303 19.99 6.95 0.70
CA GLU A 303 19.06 7.74 -0.12
C GLU A 303 19.59 8.01 -1.54
N ASN A 304 20.89 8.35 -1.65
CA ASN A 304 21.53 8.64 -2.93
C ASN A 304 21.67 7.41 -3.83
N GLU A 305 21.95 6.25 -3.27
CA GLU A 305 22.00 4.99 -4.02
C GLU A 305 20.62 4.62 -4.55
N ILE A 306 19.58 4.77 -3.71
CA ILE A 306 18.18 4.53 -4.11
C ILE A 306 17.81 5.47 -5.27
N LEU A 307 18.03 6.79 -5.13
CA LEU A 307 17.76 7.76 -6.20
C LEU A 307 18.49 7.40 -7.51
N ASN A 308 19.75 6.97 -7.43
CA ASN A 308 20.52 6.64 -8.63
C ASN A 308 20.03 5.38 -9.33
N ASP A 309 19.64 4.36 -8.58
CA ASP A 309 19.08 3.12 -9.14
C ASP A 309 17.73 3.38 -9.80
N LEU A 310 16.87 4.18 -9.16
CA LEU A 310 15.54 4.48 -9.66
C LEU A 310 15.53 5.18 -11.03
N LYS A 311 16.56 5.97 -11.38
CA LYS A 311 16.64 6.64 -12.70
C LYS A 311 16.47 5.65 -13.85
N LYS A 312 17.24 4.55 -13.84
CA LYS A 312 17.20 3.56 -14.92
C LYS A 312 15.90 2.76 -14.91
N LEU A 313 15.37 2.46 -13.73
CA LEU A 313 14.12 1.71 -13.58
C LEU A 313 12.93 2.55 -14.06
N MET A 314 12.85 3.82 -13.65
CA MET A 314 11.82 4.76 -14.11
C MET A 314 11.87 4.97 -15.62
N GLN A 315 13.08 5.08 -16.21
CA GLN A 315 13.23 5.22 -17.65
C GLN A 315 12.62 4.04 -18.42
N GLU A 316 13.01 2.81 -18.09
CA GLU A 316 12.53 1.63 -18.81
C GLU A 316 11.08 1.28 -18.47
N PHE A 317 10.62 1.59 -17.25
CA PHE A 317 9.20 1.50 -16.91
C PHE A 317 8.36 2.47 -17.76
N ALA A 318 8.78 3.74 -17.85
CA ALA A 318 8.04 4.76 -18.57
C ALA A 318 7.98 4.50 -20.09
N ALA A 319 8.99 3.87 -20.67
CA ALA A 319 9.04 3.55 -22.10
C ALA A 319 7.80 2.76 -22.58
N HIS A 320 7.29 1.83 -21.76
CA HIS A 320 6.10 1.02 -22.04
C HIS A 320 4.79 1.81 -22.21
N PHE A 321 4.79 3.11 -21.93
CA PHE A 321 3.61 3.97 -22.02
C PHE A 321 3.69 5.00 -23.15
N TYR A 322 4.85 5.13 -23.80
CA TYR A 322 5.12 6.16 -24.79
C TYR A 322 5.62 5.63 -26.14
N GLU A 323 6.18 4.42 -26.14
CA GLU A 323 6.43 3.63 -27.35
C GLU A 323 5.15 2.93 -27.80
#